data_AF-A0A8J3ACP1-F1
#
_entry.id   AF-A0A8J3ACP1-F1
#
_cell.length_a   1.000
_cell.length_b   1.000
_cell.length_c   1.000
_cell.angle_alpha   90.00
_cell.angle_beta   90.00
_cell.angle_gamma   90.00
#
_symmetry.space_group_name_H-M   'P 1'
#
loop_
_entity.id
_entity.type
_entity.pdbx_description
1 polymer ?
#
loop_
_entity_poly.entity_id
_entity_poly.type
_entity_poly.pdbx_seq_one_letter_code
_entity_poly.pdbx_strand_id
1 'polypeptide(L)' 'MNLEKVLVQLYCRMIDILDNGKQEAHKYGEVMRHVIVHEIHHIGQLSIWSREIGKKPVTANLIGRGLFHI' A
#
# COMPACT_ATOMS: atom_id res chain seq x y z
N MET A 1 -11.04 -9.60 4.15
CA MET A 1 -9.73 -9.34 3.52
C MET A 1 -9.10 -10.71 3.26
N ASN A 2 -9.29 -11.26 2.05
CA ASN A 2 -8.84 -12.61 1.72
C ASN A 2 -7.32 -12.62 1.59
N LEU A 3 -6.67 -13.55 2.28
CA LEU A 3 -5.21 -13.75 2.30
C LEU A 3 -4.61 -13.92 0.89
N GLU A 4 -5.40 -14.35 -0.09
CA GLU A 4 -4.96 -14.42 -1.50
C GLU A 4 -4.69 -13.06 -2.15
N LYS A 5 -5.37 -11.98 -1.71
CA LYS A 5 -5.05 -10.61 -2.16
C LYS A 5 -3.80 -10.04 -1.50
N VAL A 6 -3.36 -10.59 -0.36
CA VAL A 6 -2.18 -10.13 0.37
C VAL A 6 -0.89 -10.58 -0.34
N LEU A 7 -0.91 -11.74 -1.00
CA LEU A 7 0.23 -12.28 -1.75
C LEU A 7 0.58 -11.49 -3.02
N VAL A 8 -0.42 -10.86 -3.67
CA VAL A 8 -0.18 -9.97 -4.82
C VAL A 8 0.62 -8.73 -4.40
N GLN A 9 0.54 -8.32 -3.13
CA GLN A 9 1.05 -7.02 -2.72
C GLN A 9 2.51 -6.97 -2.29
N LEU A 10 3.09 -8.10 -1.88
CA LEU A 10 4.51 -8.19 -1.53
C LEU A 10 5.44 -8.08 -2.75
N TYR A 11 4.91 -8.27 -3.95
CA TYR A 11 5.66 -8.25 -5.21
C TYR A 11 4.91 -7.41 -6.24
N CYS A 12 4.60 -6.15 -5.93
CA CYS A 12 3.96 -5.19 -6.81
C CYS A 12 4.60 -5.20 -8.22
N ARG A 13 4.11 -6.11 -9.07
CA ARG A 13 4.66 -6.43 -10.37
C ARG A 13 3.72 -5.84 -11.38
N MET A 14 4.31 -5.27 -12.41
CA MET A 14 3.58 -4.79 -13.58
C MET A 14 2.94 -5.94 -14.38
N ILE A 15 3.24 -7.19 -14.03
CA ILE A 15 2.80 -8.39 -14.73
C ILE A 15 2.46 -9.47 -13.70
N ASP A 16 1.23 -9.96 -13.74
CA ASP A 16 0.81 -11.16 -13.02
C ASP A 16 1.02 -12.40 -13.88
N ILE A 17 1.40 -13.50 -13.24
CA ILE A 17 1.43 -14.82 -13.86
C ILE A 17 0.22 -15.57 -13.32
N LEU A 18 -0.73 -15.86 -14.21
CA LEU A 18 -1.93 -16.61 -13.91
C LEU A 18 -1.60 -18.10 -13.75
N ASP A 19 -2.49 -18.86 -13.11
CA ASP A 19 -2.29 -20.30 -12.83
C ASP A 19 -2.04 -21.15 -14.09
N ASN A 20 -2.45 -20.67 -15.26
CA ASN A 20 -2.21 -21.30 -16.56
C ASN A 20 -0.90 -20.85 -17.23
N GLY A 21 -0.05 -20.09 -16.54
CA GLY A 21 1.22 -19.55 -17.03
C GLY A 21 1.09 -18.30 -17.90
N LYS A 22 -0.12 -17.80 -18.14
CA LYS A 22 -0.32 -16.57 -18.93
C LYS A 22 0.13 -15.35 -18.13
N GLN A 23 0.79 -14.43 -18.83
CA GLN A 23 1.16 -13.13 -18.28
C GLN A 23 0.06 -12.10 -18.55
N GLU A 24 -0.33 -11.37 -17.52
CA GLU A 24 -1.28 -10.26 -17.61
C GLU A 24 -0.61 -8.97 -17.11
N ALA A 25 -0.51 -7.98 -18.00
CA ALA A 25 0.13 -6.72 -17.67
C ALA A 25 -0.86 -5.72 -17.09
N HIS A 26 -0.48 -5.10 -15.98
CA HIS A 26 -1.24 -4.03 -15.34
C HIS A 26 -0.83 -2.67 -15.89
N LYS A 27 -1.79 -1.75 -15.97
CA LYS A 27 -1.49 -0.36 -16.30
C LYS A 27 -0.70 0.25 -15.15
N TYR A 28 0.36 1.00 -15.47
CA TYR A 28 1.21 1.64 -14.45
C TYR A 28 0.40 2.47 -13.45
N GLY A 29 -0.56 3.26 -13.93
CA GLY A 29 -1.40 4.07 -13.06
C GLY A 29 -2.25 3.24 -12.07
N GLU A 30 -2.66 2.03 -12.44
CA GLU A 30 -3.42 1.13 -11.57
C GLU A 30 -2.54 0.61 -10.43
N VAL A 31 -1.35 0.13 -10.78
CA VAL A 31 -0.32 -0.33 -9.84
C VAL A 31 0.06 0.79 -8.87
N MET A 32 0.34 2.00 -9.38
CA MET A 32 0.71 3.14 -8.54
C MET A 32 -0.38 3.53 -7.55
N ARG A 33 -1.65 3.58 -7.98
CA ARG A 33 -2.76 3.91 -7.06
C ARG A 33 -3.00 2.81 -6.03
N HIS A 34 -2.84 1.56 -6.42
CA HIS A 34 -2.96 0.42 -5.53
C HIS A 34 -1.91 0.47 -4.42
N VAL A 35 -0.64 0.75 -4.75
CA VAL A 35 0.43 0.92 -3.76
C VAL A 35 0.14 2.08 -2.81
N ILE A 36 -0.26 3.25 -3.33
CA ILE A 36 -0.56 4.42 -2.48
C ILE A 36 -1.63 4.07 -1.43
N VAL A 37 -2.74 3.46 -1.85
CA VAL A 37 -3.83 3.10 -0.92
C VAL A 37 -3.40 2.03 0.09
N HIS A 38 -2.60 1.06 -0.35
CA HIS A 38 -2.12 -0.02 0.50
C HIS A 38 -1.19 0.46 1.60
N GLU A 39 -0.24 1.31 1.26
CA GLU A 39 0.66 1.88 2.27
C GLU A 39 -0.11 2.73 3.28
N ILE A 40 -1.06 3.55 2.82
CA ILE A 40 -1.95 4.31 3.72
C ILE A 40 -2.75 3.36 4.64
N HIS A 41 -3.27 2.26 4.10
CA HIS A 41 -4.01 1.26 4.86
C HIS A 41 -3.15 0.62 5.97
N HIS A 42 -1.95 0.16 5.65
CA HIS A 42 -1.06 -0.47 6.63
C HIS A 42 -0.50 0.52 7.65
N ILE A 43 -0.11 1.73 7.25
CA ILE A 43 0.26 2.78 8.22
C ILE A 43 -0.92 3.10 9.15
N GLY A 44 -2.15 3.05 8.63
CA GLY A 44 -3.38 3.14 9.44
C GLY A 44 -3.46 2.05 10.50
N GLN A 45 -3.23 0.78 10.14
CA GLN A 45 -3.19 -0.36 11.07
C GLN A 45 -2.10 -0.18 12.14
N LEU A 46 -0.88 0.20 11.74
CA LEU A 46 0.22 0.48 12.67
C LEU A 46 -0.12 1.60 13.66
N SER A 47 -0.90 2.60 13.23
CA SER A 47 -1.33 3.67 14.13
C SER A 47 -2.21 3.15 15.27
N ILE A 48 -3.04 2.13 15.03
CA ILE A 48 -3.86 1.50 16.06
C ILE A 48 -2.96 0.78 17.06
N TRP A 49 -2.08 -0.10 16.57
CA TRP A 49 -1.17 -0.84 17.43
C TRP A 49 -0.24 0.07 18.23
N SER A 50 0.21 1.20 17.67
CA SER A 50 0.99 2.20 18.42
C SER A 50 0.25 2.66 19.68
N ARG A 51 -1.06 2.94 19.58
CA ARG A 51 -1.86 3.39 20.73
C ARG A 51 -2.06 2.27 21.74
N GLU A 52 -2.26 1.04 21.28
CA GLU A 52 -2.42 -0.14 22.14
C GLU A 52 -1.18 -0.38 23.01
N ILE A 53 0.02 -0.13 22.49
CA ILE A 53 1.28 -0.23 23.25
C ILE A 53 1.67 1.06 23.98
N GLY A 54 0.74 2.02 24.11
CA GLY A 54 0.96 3.28 24.82
C GLY A 54 1.91 4.26 24.12
N LYS A 55 2.18 4.09 22.82
CA LYS A 55 3.04 4.98 22.03
C LYS A 55 2.20 5.95 21.19
N LYS A 56 2.69 7.19 21.04
CA LYS A 56 2.10 8.17 20.13
C LYS A 56 2.31 7.71 18.67
N PRO A 57 1.24 7.57 17.86
CA PRO A 57 1.38 7.20 16.46
C PRO A 57 2.01 8.36 15.66
N VAL A 58 2.66 8.00 14.55
CA VAL A 58 3.11 8.99 13.56
C VAL A 58 1.89 9.72 12.96
N THR A 59 2.04 11.02 12.69
CA THR A 59 0.97 11.80 12.07
C THR A 59 0.70 11.34 10.64
N ALA A 60 -0.57 11.11 10.31
CA ALA A 60 -1.02 10.83 8.95
C ALA A 60 -1.27 12.10 8.11
N ASN A 61 -1.11 13.29 8.70
CA ASN A 61 -1.33 14.54 7.98
C ASN A 61 -0.29 14.71 6.87
N LEU A 62 -0.77 14.86 5.63
CA LEU A 62 0.06 15.15 4.46
C LEU A 62 0.25 16.65 4.23
N ILE A 63 -0.69 17.48 4.68
CA ILE A 63 -0.70 18.93 4.45
C ILE A 63 0.44 19.60 5.23
N GLY A 64 1.15 20.54 4.59
CA GLY A 64 2.17 21.36 5.25
C GLY A 64 3.50 20.65 5.49
N ARG A 65 3.78 19.54 4.78
CA ARG A 65 5.06 18.81 4.87
C ARG A 65 6.18 19.35 3.98
N GLY A 66 5.92 20.38 3.17
CA GLY A 66 6.93 20.94 2.26
C GLY A 66 7.43 19.94 1.20
N LEU A 67 6.62 18.94 0.84
CA LEU A 67 7.02 17.89 -0.11
C LEU A 67 7.12 18.39 -1.56
N PHE A 68 6.46 19.50 -1.85
CA PHE A 68 6.50 20.15 -3.15
C PHE A 68 7.02 21.57 -2.92
N HIS A 69 8.25 21.81 -3.35
CA HIS A 69 8.71 23.17 -3.60
C HIS A 69 8.14 23.55 -4.97
N ILE A 70 7.12 24.41 -4.95
CA ILE A 70 6.60 25.05 -6.16
C ILE A 70 7.11 26.48 -6.17
#